data_AF-W6NNL8-F1
#
_entry.id   AF-W6NNL8-F1
#
_cell.length_a   1.000
_cell.length_b   1.000
_cell.length_c   1.000
_cell.angle_alpha   90.00
_cell.angle_beta   90.00
_cell.angle_gamma   90.00
#
_symmetry.space_group_name_H-M   'P 1'
#
loop_
_entity.id
_entity.type
_entity.pdbx_description
1 polymer ?
#
loop_
_entity_poly.entity_id
_entity_poly.type
_entity_poly.pdbx_seq_one_letter_code
_entity_poly.pdbx_strand_id
1 'polypeptide(L)'
;MDLERLYREDHTFFKVIVGDFNANIIPRRTSEELHIGTHGVEWNEQGERLSEFIMTTHTIHGNSQLQKPSHLRWTWETPGGQFHNEIDHIIFNRRFCLTDVAVVPKFYMGSDHRLLRARFCFSVRGERAMKYRKRSPKTSINWDHFASPASKWEDSVIDNIDEEYSRLVEHLHDSATKAESLQVAKRRLSSKTLELIRQRGVARATGNYQLTSELAKLCREAIKEDLKERRAAVMDEAAEAGKSIRKARRSFANYKTKMTSLRRPDGTVPASIRAMEKVIYDFYSDLFEQPRLPAYSPS
;
A
#
# COMPACT_ATOMS: atom_id res chain seq x y z
N MET A 1 12.13 25.23 -0.58
CA MET A 1 12.36 23.76 -0.57
C MET A 1 11.07 23.11 -1.04
N ASP A 2 11.13 22.18 -2.00
CA ASP A 2 9.95 21.46 -2.49
C ASP A 2 9.71 20.21 -1.63
N LEU A 3 8.85 20.35 -0.62
CA LEU A 3 8.51 19.30 0.34
C LEU A 3 7.84 18.10 -0.35
N GLU A 4 7.08 18.35 -1.42
CA GLU A 4 6.35 17.33 -2.15
C GLU A 4 7.31 16.44 -2.93
N ARG A 5 8.29 17.04 -3.60
CA ARG A 5 9.36 16.28 -4.27
C ARG A 5 10.11 15.38 -3.29
N LEU A 6 10.56 15.92 -2.15
CA LEU A 6 11.25 15.13 -1.11
C LEU A 6 10.39 13.99 -0.60
N TYR A 7 9.10 14.25 -0.36
CA TYR A 7 8.17 13.22 0.07
C TYR A 7 7.97 12.13 -0.98
N ARG A 8 7.95 12.47 -2.28
CA ARG A 8 7.76 11.50 -3.37
C ARG A 8 9.01 10.68 -3.68
N GLU A 9 10.20 11.27 -3.59
CA GLU A 9 11.47 10.60 -3.84
C GLU A 9 11.79 9.52 -2.79
N ASP A 10 11.38 9.75 -1.54
CA ASP A 10 11.58 8.77 -0.47
C ASP A 10 10.64 7.54 -0.63
N HIS A 11 11.17 6.33 -0.45
CA HIS A 11 10.41 5.07 -0.61
C HIS A 11 10.22 4.30 0.70
N THR A 12 10.38 4.96 1.84
CA THR A 12 10.19 4.34 3.17
C THR A 12 8.71 4.11 3.48
N PHE A 13 8.46 3.10 4.33
CA PHE A 13 7.10 2.71 4.69
C PHE A 13 6.45 3.70 5.67
N PHE A 14 7.22 4.21 6.63
CA PHE A 14 6.81 5.23 7.59
C PHE A 14 7.53 6.53 7.28
N LYS A 15 6.77 7.61 7.13
CA LYS A 15 7.28 8.96 6.90
C LYS A 15 6.69 9.88 7.96
N VAL A 16 7.56 10.65 8.59
CA VAL A 16 7.21 11.69 9.55
C VAL A 16 7.89 12.97 9.12
N ILE A 17 7.12 14.04 9.02
CA ILE A 17 7.57 15.39 8.72
C ILE A 17 7.30 16.21 9.96
N VAL A 18 8.32 16.88 10.48
CA VAL A 18 8.24 17.72 11.68
C VAL A 18 8.91 19.03 11.37
N GLY A 19 8.30 20.13 11.79
CA GLY A 19 8.93 21.42 11.71
C GLY A 19 8.00 22.56 12.05
N ASP A 20 8.60 23.75 12.10
CA ASP A 20 7.88 25.02 12.05
C ASP A 20 7.52 25.31 10.60
N PHE A 21 6.22 25.39 10.33
CA PHE A 21 5.70 25.72 9.01
C PHE A 21 5.16 27.15 8.93
N ASN A 22 5.16 27.88 10.05
CA ASN A 22 4.52 29.18 10.20
C ASN A 22 3.07 29.17 9.68
N ALA A 23 2.37 28.05 9.88
CA ALA A 23 1.08 27.75 9.27
C ALA A 23 0.04 27.49 10.36
N ASN A 24 -1.12 28.15 10.29
CA ASN A 24 -2.24 27.84 11.18
C ASN A 24 -3.29 27.04 10.40
N ILE A 25 -3.55 25.80 10.83
CA ILE A 25 -4.50 24.88 10.18
C ILE A 25 -5.87 24.99 10.87
N ILE A 26 -6.94 25.09 10.05
CA ILE A 26 -8.35 25.12 10.49
C ILE A 26 -8.84 23.71 10.81
N PRO A 27 -9.85 23.54 11.70
CA PRO A 27 -10.61 22.30 11.75
C PRO A 27 -11.05 21.82 10.36
N ARG A 28 -11.14 20.50 10.22
CA ARG A 28 -11.83 19.85 9.10
C ARG A 28 -13.14 20.57 8.70
N ARG A 29 -13.26 20.99 7.44
CA ARG A 29 -14.43 21.67 6.87
C ARG A 29 -15.45 20.70 6.29
N THR A 30 -15.01 19.59 5.70
CA THR A 30 -15.90 18.61 5.02
C THR A 30 -15.63 17.16 5.41
N SER A 31 -16.61 16.29 5.20
CA SER A 31 -16.50 14.85 5.48
C SER A 31 -15.51 14.10 4.55
N GLU A 32 -14.86 14.80 3.63
CA GLU A 32 -13.86 14.26 2.70
C GLU A 32 -12.42 14.50 3.18
N GLU A 33 -12.20 15.50 4.03
CA GLU A 33 -10.91 15.85 4.64
C GLU A 33 -10.53 14.92 5.80
N LEU A 34 -10.46 13.60 5.57
CA LEU A 34 -10.13 12.59 6.60
C LEU A 34 -8.72 12.72 7.20
N HIS A 35 -7.86 13.51 6.54
CA HIS A 35 -6.45 13.69 6.83
C HIS A 35 -6.17 14.81 7.84
N ILE A 36 -7.11 15.74 8.00
CA ILE A 36 -7.07 16.84 8.97
C ILE A 36 -8.19 16.59 9.98
N GLY A 37 -7.87 16.62 11.27
CA GLY A 37 -8.85 16.48 12.33
C GLY A 37 -9.66 17.76 12.61
N THR A 38 -10.65 17.65 13.48
CA THR A 38 -11.66 18.69 13.76
C THR A 38 -11.20 19.79 14.71
N HIS A 39 -9.90 19.86 14.99
CA HIS A 39 -9.34 20.79 15.96
C HIS A 39 -8.25 21.64 15.29
N GLY A 40 -8.60 22.83 14.81
CA GLY A 40 -7.73 23.95 14.36
C GLY A 40 -8.03 25.22 15.19
N VAL A 41 -7.27 26.31 15.03
CA VAL A 41 -7.45 27.55 15.85
C VAL A 41 -7.73 28.77 14.96
N GLU A 42 -6.79 29.18 14.12
CA GLU A 42 -6.91 30.31 13.18
C GLU A 42 -6.35 29.94 11.81
N TRP A 43 -6.53 30.80 10.80
CA TRP A 43 -6.17 30.52 9.40
C TRP A 43 -5.16 31.53 8.87
N ASN A 44 -4.20 31.06 8.09
CA ASN A 44 -3.35 31.89 7.23
C ASN A 44 -3.10 31.20 5.88
N GLU A 45 -2.57 31.95 4.90
CA GLU A 45 -2.24 31.45 3.55
C GLU A 45 -1.30 30.23 3.61
N GLN A 46 -0.37 30.21 4.55
CA GLN A 46 0.56 29.10 4.79
C GLN A 46 -0.20 27.84 5.25
N GLY A 47 -1.25 28.00 6.06
CA GLY A 47 -2.15 26.94 6.51
C GLY A 47 -2.92 26.28 5.38
N GLU A 48 -3.35 27.05 4.38
CA GLU A 48 -4.00 26.52 3.18
C GLU A 48 -3.02 25.67 2.36
N ARG A 49 -1.82 26.18 2.09
CA ARG A 49 -0.77 25.45 1.37
C ARG A 49 -0.35 24.16 2.08
N LEU A 50 -0.27 24.21 3.42
CA LEU A 50 0.04 23.02 4.23
C LEU A 50 -1.10 22.00 4.17
N SER A 51 -2.35 22.45 4.18
CA SER A 51 -3.54 21.61 4.05
C SER A 51 -3.61 20.93 2.68
N GLU A 52 -3.35 21.68 1.60
CA GLU A 52 -3.27 21.15 0.23
C GLU A 52 -2.18 20.08 0.12
N PHE A 53 -1.00 20.33 0.69
CA PHE A 53 0.08 19.34 0.76
C PHE A 53 -0.36 18.07 1.48
N ILE A 54 -0.99 18.19 2.66
CA ILE A 54 -1.47 17.05 3.45
C ILE A 54 -2.46 16.19 2.65
N MET A 55 -3.41 16.84 1.98
CA MET A 55 -4.44 16.20 1.16
C MET A 55 -3.83 15.51 -0.06
N THR A 56 -2.97 16.20 -0.81
CA THR A 56 -2.33 15.71 -2.04
C THR A 56 -1.41 14.52 -1.77
N THR A 57 -0.70 14.53 -0.64
CA THR A 57 0.23 13.47 -0.26
C THR A 57 -0.43 12.31 0.49
N HIS A 58 -1.73 12.42 0.79
CA HIS A 58 -2.48 11.53 1.68
C HIS A 58 -1.73 11.28 3.00
N THR A 59 -1.11 12.33 3.54
CA THR A 59 -0.52 12.33 4.88
C THR A 59 -1.56 12.79 5.89
N ILE A 60 -1.23 12.76 7.17
CA ILE A 60 -2.17 13.02 8.25
C ILE A 60 -1.58 14.09 9.12
N HIS A 61 -2.36 15.13 9.39
CA HIS A 61 -2.00 16.17 10.34
C HIS A 61 -2.15 15.65 11.76
N GLY A 62 -1.03 15.42 12.46
CA GLY A 62 -0.99 14.79 13.78
C GLY A 62 -1.61 15.62 14.88
N ASN A 63 -1.33 16.93 14.92
CA ASN A 63 -1.78 17.78 16.00
C ASN A 63 -3.32 17.88 16.07
N SER A 64 -4.01 17.88 14.92
CA SER A 64 -5.47 17.97 14.91
C SER A 64 -6.21 16.64 15.13
N GLN A 65 -5.51 15.49 15.14
CA GLN A 65 -6.15 14.18 15.32
C GLN A 65 -6.73 13.97 16.71
N LEU A 66 -6.10 14.54 17.74
CA LEU A 66 -6.41 14.27 19.14
C LEU A 66 -6.79 15.57 19.84
N GLN A 67 -7.90 15.55 20.58
CA GLN A 67 -8.33 16.71 21.34
C GLN A 67 -7.33 17.01 22.46
N LYS A 68 -6.88 18.26 22.54
CA LYS A 68 -6.01 18.77 23.61
C LYS A 68 -6.64 19.97 24.32
N PRO A 69 -6.37 20.15 25.63
CA PRO A 69 -6.74 21.38 26.33
C PRO A 69 -6.12 22.60 25.64
N SER A 70 -6.84 23.71 25.56
CA SER A 70 -6.42 24.95 24.87
C SER A 70 -5.02 25.43 25.29
N HIS A 71 -4.71 25.41 26.59
CA HIS A 71 -3.43 25.84 27.14
C HIS A 71 -2.23 24.91 26.82
N LEU A 72 -2.47 23.71 26.26
CA LEU A 72 -1.42 22.76 25.84
C LEU A 72 -1.31 22.63 24.33
N ARG A 73 -1.97 23.53 23.59
CA ARG A 73 -2.16 23.40 22.16
C ARG A 73 -1.19 24.23 21.35
N TRP A 74 -1.01 25.48 21.75
CA TRP A 74 -0.10 26.40 21.10
C TRP A 74 1.35 25.95 21.25
N THR A 75 2.13 26.15 20.21
CA THR A 75 3.53 25.76 20.13
C THR A 75 4.46 26.97 20.13
N TRP A 76 3.94 28.17 19.87
CA TRP A 76 4.70 29.41 19.83
C TRP A 76 4.00 30.55 20.59
N GLU A 77 4.77 31.41 21.23
CA GLU A 77 4.33 32.59 21.99
C GLU A 77 4.99 33.87 21.45
N THR A 78 4.21 34.93 21.27
CA THR A 78 4.75 36.25 20.86
C THR A 78 5.64 36.85 21.96
N PRO A 79 6.69 37.63 21.61
CA PRO A 79 7.43 38.41 22.59
C PRO A 79 6.49 39.23 23.49
N GLY A 80 6.53 38.99 24.80
CA GLY A 80 5.63 39.61 25.78
C GLY A 80 4.37 38.81 26.14
N GLY A 81 4.19 37.61 25.57
CA GLY A 81 3.19 36.63 26.00
C GLY A 81 1.73 36.96 25.67
N GLN A 82 1.50 37.90 24.76
CA GLN A 82 0.14 38.38 24.43
C GLN A 82 -0.64 37.44 23.52
N PHE A 83 0.04 36.78 22.58
CA PHE A 83 -0.59 35.89 21.60
C PHE A 83 0.14 34.55 21.53
N HIS A 84 -0.63 33.50 21.24
CA HIS A 84 -0.16 32.12 21.17
C HIS A 84 -0.66 31.46 19.88
N ASN A 85 0.23 30.84 19.11
CA ASN A 85 -0.11 30.18 17.84
C ASN A 85 0.36 28.72 17.81
N GLU A 86 -0.27 27.93 16.93
CA GLU A 86 0.08 26.53 16.66
C GLU A 86 0.75 26.45 15.28
N ILE A 87 2.05 26.71 15.22
CA ILE A 87 2.83 26.80 13.95
C ILE A 87 3.80 25.63 13.75
N ASP A 88 4.07 24.86 14.80
CA ASP A 88 4.87 23.65 14.76
C ASP A 88 3.97 22.43 14.55
N HIS A 89 4.23 21.65 13.50
CA HIS A 89 3.34 20.57 13.11
C HIS A 89 4.08 19.25 12.96
N ILE A 90 3.38 18.17 13.32
CA ILE A 90 3.82 16.80 13.05
C ILE A 90 2.87 16.17 12.04
N ILE A 91 3.40 15.86 10.86
CA ILE A 91 2.67 15.24 9.74
C ILE A 91 3.21 13.83 9.51
N PHE A 92 2.33 12.86 9.26
CA PHE A 92 2.73 11.45 9.14
C PHE A 92 1.86 10.67 8.17
N ASN A 93 2.37 9.61 7.56
CA ASN A 93 1.68 8.91 6.46
C ASN A 93 0.83 7.69 6.88
N ARG A 94 0.76 7.35 8.19
CA ARG A 94 0.11 6.11 8.68
C ARG A 94 -0.66 6.31 9.98
N ARG A 95 -1.98 6.50 9.89
CA ARG A 95 -2.89 6.82 11.01
C ARG A 95 -2.69 5.97 12.26
N PHE A 96 -2.65 4.65 12.08
CA PHE A 96 -2.63 3.66 13.16
C PHE A 96 -1.35 3.65 14.00
N CYS A 97 -0.29 4.33 13.57
CA CYS A 97 0.96 4.37 14.31
C CYS A 97 1.01 5.53 15.31
N LEU A 98 0.24 6.60 15.13
CA LEU A 98 0.29 7.75 16.02
C LEU A 98 -0.64 7.52 17.20
N THR A 99 -0.10 7.65 18.41
CA THR A 99 -0.86 7.43 19.66
C THR A 99 -1.02 8.71 20.48
N ASP A 100 -0.16 9.70 20.28
CA ASP A 100 -0.22 10.98 20.98
C ASP A 100 0.57 12.04 20.20
N VAL A 101 0.08 13.28 20.18
CA VAL A 101 0.83 14.49 19.80
C VAL A 101 0.48 15.55 20.83
N ALA A 102 1.47 16.03 21.57
CA ALA A 102 1.24 16.98 22.65
C ALA A 102 2.46 17.85 22.87
N VAL A 103 2.22 19.09 23.30
CA VAL A 103 3.26 19.94 23.84
C VAL A 103 3.72 19.43 25.20
N VAL A 104 5.02 19.39 25.43
CA VAL A 104 5.60 18.97 26.71
C VAL A 104 5.40 20.10 27.74
N PRO A 105 4.65 19.86 28.82
CA PRO A 105 4.42 20.88 29.84
C PRO A 105 5.70 21.13 30.66
N LYS A 106 5.85 22.36 31.16
CA LYS A 106 6.91 22.75 32.11
C LYS A 106 8.35 22.45 31.63
N PHE A 107 8.57 22.49 30.32
CA PHE A 107 9.89 22.33 29.72
C PHE A 107 10.28 23.65 29.06
N TYR A 108 11.07 24.47 29.77
CA TYR A 108 11.45 25.81 29.33
C TYR A 108 12.92 25.81 28.87
N MET A 109 13.14 26.11 27.59
CA MET A 109 14.49 26.23 27.00
C MET A 109 14.91 27.69 26.74
N GLY A 110 14.16 28.67 27.25
CA GLY A 110 14.39 30.08 26.91
C GLY A 110 14.03 30.46 25.48
N SER A 111 13.24 29.63 24.79
CA SER A 111 12.65 29.92 23.48
C SER A 111 11.17 30.27 23.65
N ASP A 112 10.69 31.11 22.74
CA ASP A 112 9.29 31.37 22.41
C ASP A 112 8.53 30.15 21.88
N HIS A 113 9.24 29.11 21.41
CA HIS A 113 8.65 27.82 21.05
C HIS A 113 8.60 26.85 22.23
N ARG A 114 7.53 26.05 22.26
CA ARG A 114 7.33 24.93 23.17
C ARG A 114 7.69 23.63 22.48
N LEU A 115 8.29 22.72 23.25
CA LEU A 115 8.65 21.40 22.75
C LEU A 115 7.40 20.58 22.37
N LEU A 116 7.23 20.31 21.08
CA LEU A 116 6.18 19.44 20.56
C LEU A 116 6.67 17.97 20.50
N ARG A 117 5.88 17.04 21.02
CA ARG A 117 6.22 15.61 21.09
C ARG A 117 5.14 14.75 20.45
N ALA A 118 5.55 13.85 19.56
CA ALA A 118 4.71 12.75 19.09
C ALA A 118 5.14 11.40 19.70
N ARG A 119 4.16 10.53 19.95
CA ARG A 119 4.38 9.13 20.35
C ARG A 119 3.88 8.18 19.28
N PHE A 120 4.79 7.38 18.74
CA PHE A 120 4.49 6.39 17.71
C PHE A 120 4.54 4.97 18.27
N CYS A 121 3.63 4.12 17.83
CA CYS A 121 3.61 2.68 18.03
C CYS A 121 3.77 1.98 16.68
N PHE A 122 4.96 1.46 16.41
CA PHE A 122 5.24 0.75 15.17
C PHE A 122 5.08 -0.75 15.38
N SER A 123 4.14 -1.39 14.68
CA SER A 123 4.04 -2.85 14.67
C SER A 123 4.65 -3.43 13.39
N VAL A 124 5.66 -4.30 13.54
CA VAL A 124 6.26 -5.04 12.42
C VAL A 124 5.21 -5.90 11.70
N ARG A 125 4.21 -6.39 12.45
CA ARG A 125 3.05 -7.12 11.89
C ARG A 125 2.15 -6.23 11.03
N GLY A 126 1.87 -5.00 11.46
CA GLY A 126 1.08 -4.03 10.68
C GLY A 126 1.81 -3.56 9.42
N GLU A 127 3.12 -3.35 9.51
CA GLU A 127 3.97 -3.06 8.35
C GLU A 127 3.91 -4.20 7.31
N ARG A 128 4.10 -5.45 7.75
CA ARG A 128 4.01 -6.63 6.88
C ARG A 128 2.60 -6.78 6.30
N ALA A 129 1.56 -6.71 7.12
CA ALA A 129 0.17 -6.85 6.68
C ALA A 129 -0.23 -5.83 5.60
N MET A 130 0.26 -4.59 5.69
CA MET A 130 0.03 -3.56 4.69
C MET A 130 0.86 -3.75 3.42
N LYS A 131 2.12 -4.21 3.53
CA LYS A 131 2.94 -4.62 2.37
C LYS A 131 2.29 -5.76 1.58
N TYR A 132 1.57 -6.65 2.27
CA TYR A 132 0.86 -7.79 1.68
C TYR A 132 -0.65 -7.58 1.54
N ARG A 133 -1.19 -6.37 1.81
CA ARG A 133 -2.60 -6.08 1.53
C ARG A 133 -2.79 -6.33 0.04
N LYS A 134 -3.68 -7.27 -0.31
CA LYS A 134 -4.10 -7.47 -1.70
C LYS A 134 -4.52 -6.08 -2.18
N ARG A 135 -3.73 -5.50 -3.09
CA ARG A 135 -4.17 -4.29 -3.80
C ARG A 135 -5.51 -4.67 -4.39
N SER A 136 -6.52 -3.85 -4.15
CA SER A 136 -7.76 -3.94 -4.92
C SER A 136 -7.36 -4.00 -6.40
N PRO A 137 -8.05 -4.82 -7.22
CA PRO A 137 -7.84 -4.80 -8.66
C PRO A 137 -7.82 -3.34 -9.09
N LYS A 138 -6.75 -2.93 -9.78
CA LYS A 138 -6.73 -1.57 -10.30
C LYS A 138 -7.91 -1.46 -11.25
N THR A 139 -8.84 -0.59 -10.91
CA THR A 139 -9.80 -0.10 -11.88
C THR A 139 -9.01 0.50 -13.05
N SER A 140 -9.36 0.11 -14.27
CA SER A 140 -8.95 0.85 -15.46
C SER A 140 -10.18 1.39 -16.17
N ILE A 141 -10.12 2.67 -16.51
CA ILE A 141 -11.10 3.27 -17.42
C ILE A 141 -10.72 2.84 -18.82
N ASN A 142 -11.64 2.19 -19.52
CA ASN A 142 -11.48 1.92 -20.94
C ASN A 142 -11.84 3.19 -21.71
N TRP A 143 -10.82 3.87 -22.26
CA TRP A 143 -11.00 5.15 -22.96
C TRP A 143 -11.95 5.08 -24.15
N ASP A 144 -11.99 3.96 -24.87
CA ASP A 144 -12.89 3.79 -26.02
C ASP A 144 -14.37 3.72 -25.56
N HIS A 145 -14.61 3.07 -24.42
CA HIS A 145 -15.93 3.02 -23.80
C HIS A 145 -16.32 4.31 -23.07
N PHE A 146 -15.34 5.16 -22.71
CA PHE A 146 -15.57 6.47 -22.12
C PHE A 146 -15.89 7.53 -23.17
N ALA A 147 -15.23 7.47 -24.33
CA ALA A 147 -15.35 8.49 -25.38
C ALA A 147 -16.79 8.64 -25.89
N SER A 148 -17.52 7.53 -26.08
CA SER A 148 -18.89 7.59 -26.60
C SER A 148 -19.93 8.15 -25.61
N PRO A 149 -19.92 7.80 -24.31
CA PRO A 149 -20.74 8.46 -23.30
C PRO A 149 -20.38 9.93 -23.10
N ALA A 150 -19.09 10.26 -23.00
CA ALA A 150 -18.64 11.62 -22.74
C ALA A 150 -18.93 12.58 -23.91
N SER A 151 -18.98 12.07 -25.15
CA SER A 151 -19.35 12.86 -26.32
C SER A 151 -20.84 13.16 -26.44
N LYS A 152 -21.69 12.56 -25.59
CA LYS A 152 -23.15 12.78 -25.57
C LYS A 152 -23.56 13.90 -24.62
N TRP A 153 -22.61 14.78 -24.28
CA TRP A 153 -22.92 16.01 -23.54
C TRP A 153 -23.87 16.87 -24.36
N GLU A 154 -25.03 17.16 -23.79
CA GLU A 154 -25.99 18.10 -24.37
C GLU A 154 -25.84 19.44 -23.68
N ASP A 155 -25.49 20.45 -24.47
CA ASP A 155 -25.30 21.81 -24.01
C ASP A 155 -26.66 22.48 -23.83
N SER A 156 -27.21 22.42 -22.62
CA SER A 156 -28.40 23.19 -22.27
C SER A 156 -27.99 24.50 -21.62
N VAL A 157 -28.54 25.60 -22.11
CA VAL A 157 -28.38 26.93 -21.50
C VAL A 157 -29.09 26.91 -20.14
N ILE A 158 -28.30 26.94 -19.07
CA ILE A 158 -28.78 27.15 -17.70
C ILE A 158 -28.24 28.52 -17.27
N ASP A 159 -29.10 29.35 -16.66
CA ASP A 159 -28.71 30.70 -16.21
C ASP A 159 -27.74 30.70 -15.01
N ASN A 160 -27.39 29.51 -14.49
CA ASN A 160 -26.55 29.31 -13.31
C ASN A 160 -25.31 28.47 -13.65
N ILE A 161 -24.15 29.12 -13.66
CA ILE A 161 -22.84 28.53 -13.96
C ILE A 161 -22.48 27.38 -13.00
N ASP A 162 -22.84 27.49 -11.72
CA ASP A 162 -22.52 26.47 -10.72
C ASP A 162 -23.29 25.17 -10.97
N GLU A 163 -24.52 25.29 -11.48
CA GLU A 163 -25.37 24.15 -11.81
C GLU A 163 -24.92 23.47 -13.11
N GLU A 164 -24.51 24.26 -14.11
CA GLU A 164 -23.89 23.75 -15.33
C GLU A 164 -22.60 22.97 -15.03
N TYR A 165 -21.73 23.53 -14.17
CA TYR A 165 -20.51 22.86 -13.73
C TYR A 165 -20.80 21.55 -13.00
N SER A 166 -21.76 21.56 -12.07
CA SER A 166 -22.13 20.37 -11.31
C SER A 166 -22.66 19.26 -12.23
N ARG A 167 -23.49 19.61 -13.22
CA ARG A 167 -23.98 18.65 -14.23
C ARG A 167 -22.87 18.06 -15.08
N LEU A 168 -21.88 18.89 -15.45
CA LEU A 168 -20.72 18.42 -16.21
C LEU A 168 -19.89 17.41 -15.40
N VAL A 169 -19.65 17.73 -14.13
CA VAL A 169 -18.94 16.83 -13.20
C VAL A 169 -19.69 15.51 -13.05
N GLU A 170 -21.01 15.55 -12.85
CA GLU A 170 -21.85 14.35 -12.77
C GLU A 170 -21.78 13.52 -14.06
N HIS A 171 -21.93 14.14 -15.23
CA HIS A 171 -21.86 13.45 -16.52
C HIS A 171 -20.51 12.77 -16.76
N LEU A 172 -19.40 13.42 -16.38
CA LEU A 172 -18.07 12.85 -16.46
C LEU A 172 -17.89 11.68 -15.50
N HIS A 173 -18.40 11.79 -14.27
CA HIS A 173 -18.40 10.69 -13.31
C HIS A 173 -19.22 9.49 -13.79
N ASP A 174 -20.39 9.74 -14.36
CA ASP A 174 -21.28 8.72 -14.90
C ASP A 174 -20.63 7.98 -16.08
N SER A 175 -19.99 8.75 -16.96
CA SER A 175 -19.23 8.22 -18.10
C SER A 175 -18.03 7.39 -17.63
N ALA A 176 -17.30 7.87 -16.62
CA ALA A 176 -16.18 7.14 -16.03
C ALA A 176 -16.62 5.85 -15.36
N THR A 177 -17.76 5.86 -14.64
CA THR A 177 -18.33 4.70 -13.96
C THR A 177 -18.80 3.64 -14.98
N LYS A 178 -19.43 4.06 -16.09
CA LYS A 178 -19.85 3.16 -17.17
C LYS A 178 -18.66 2.56 -17.94
N ALA A 179 -17.58 3.32 -18.07
CA ALA A 179 -16.32 2.87 -18.66
C ALA A 179 -15.41 2.12 -17.67
N GLU A 180 -15.84 2.00 -16.41
CA GLU A 180 -15.11 1.33 -15.36
C GLU A 180 -15.09 -0.18 -15.64
N SER A 181 -13.90 -0.71 -15.92
CA SER A 181 -13.72 -2.16 -16.04
C SER A 181 -12.73 -2.64 -14.98
N LEU A 182 -13.10 -3.73 -14.31
CA LEU A 182 -12.14 -4.49 -13.52
C LEU A 182 -11.09 -5.02 -14.49
N GLN A 183 -9.83 -4.64 -14.28
CA GLN A 183 -8.70 -5.30 -14.94
C GLN A 183 -8.81 -6.80 -14.64
N VAL A 184 -9.29 -7.57 -15.62
CA VAL A 184 -9.31 -9.03 -15.50
C VAL A 184 -7.86 -9.45 -15.38
N ALA A 185 -7.51 -10.00 -14.22
CA ALA A 185 -6.18 -10.53 -14.02
C ALA A 185 -5.94 -11.61 -15.09
N LYS A 186 -5.07 -11.31 -16.08
CA LYS A 186 -4.71 -12.27 -17.12
C LYS A 186 -4.28 -13.57 -16.43
N ARG A 187 -5.04 -14.65 -16.66
CA ARG A 187 -4.83 -15.92 -15.98
C ARG A 187 -3.42 -16.41 -16.29
N ARG A 188 -2.72 -16.87 -15.25
CA ARG A 188 -1.32 -17.34 -15.38
C ARG A 188 -1.23 -18.75 -15.98
N LEU A 189 -2.29 -19.53 -15.83
CA LEU A 189 -2.40 -20.91 -16.25
C LEU A 189 -3.68 -21.06 -17.08
N SER A 190 -3.61 -21.93 -18.09
CA SER A 190 -4.75 -22.29 -18.92
C SER A 190 -5.77 -23.12 -18.13
N SER A 191 -7.02 -23.18 -18.62
CA SER A 191 -8.06 -24.05 -18.05
C SER A 191 -7.63 -25.52 -18.05
N LYS A 192 -6.96 -25.97 -19.12
CA LYS A 192 -6.41 -27.32 -19.25
C LYS A 192 -5.42 -27.64 -18.12
N THR A 193 -4.48 -26.74 -17.84
CA THR A 193 -3.50 -26.94 -16.76
C THR A 193 -4.15 -26.96 -15.38
N LEU A 194 -5.15 -26.11 -15.16
CA LEU A 194 -5.91 -26.11 -13.90
C LEU A 194 -6.66 -27.43 -13.70
N GLU A 195 -7.22 -28.01 -14.75
CA GLU A 195 -7.88 -29.31 -14.70
C GLU A 195 -6.90 -30.44 -14.39
N LEU A 196 -5.70 -30.44 -14.98
CA LEU A 196 -4.63 -31.41 -14.62
C LEU A 196 -4.25 -31.31 -13.14
N ILE A 197 -4.15 -30.10 -12.60
CA ILE A 197 -3.86 -29.87 -11.18
C ILE A 197 -4.99 -30.44 -10.31
N ARG A 198 -6.25 -30.26 -10.72
CA ARG A 198 -7.43 -30.80 -10.04
C ARG A 198 -7.41 -32.32 -10.03
N GLN A 199 -7.20 -32.94 -11.20
CA GLN A 199 -7.12 -34.41 -11.35
C GLN A 199 -6.01 -35.01 -10.49
N ARG A 200 -4.83 -34.36 -10.45
CA ARG A 200 -3.74 -34.79 -9.56
C ARG A 200 -4.14 -34.73 -8.09
N GLY A 201 -4.91 -33.71 -7.70
CA GLY A 201 -5.46 -33.59 -6.34
C GLY A 201 -6.39 -34.75 -5.98
N VAL A 202 -7.26 -35.15 -6.92
CA VAL A 202 -8.16 -36.31 -6.76
C VAL A 202 -7.36 -37.61 -6.64
N ALA A 203 -6.41 -37.87 -7.55
CA ALA A 203 -5.57 -39.07 -7.51
C ALA A 203 -4.76 -39.21 -6.22
N ARG A 204 -4.31 -38.09 -5.65
CA ARG A 204 -3.63 -38.05 -4.35
C ARG A 204 -4.59 -38.39 -3.21
N ALA A 205 -5.83 -37.89 -3.25
CA ALA A 205 -6.83 -38.17 -2.23
C ALA A 205 -7.28 -39.65 -2.23
N THR A 206 -7.31 -40.29 -3.40
CA THR A 206 -7.61 -41.73 -3.53
C THR A 206 -6.41 -42.65 -3.26
N GLY A 207 -5.23 -42.10 -2.94
CA GLY A 207 -4.04 -42.90 -2.63
C GLY A 207 -3.38 -43.59 -3.83
N ASN A 208 -3.73 -43.21 -5.07
CA ASN A 208 -3.14 -43.80 -6.27
C ASN A 208 -1.80 -43.09 -6.61
N TYR A 209 -0.70 -43.65 -6.10
CA TYR A 209 0.63 -43.06 -6.24
C TYR A 209 1.17 -43.04 -7.68
N GLN A 210 0.90 -44.08 -8.48
CA GLN A 210 1.33 -44.14 -9.88
C GLN A 210 0.67 -43.03 -10.70
N LEU A 211 -0.66 -42.95 -10.65
CA LEU A 211 -1.43 -41.91 -11.35
C LEU A 211 -1.07 -40.50 -10.86
N THR A 212 -0.81 -40.33 -9.57
CA THR A 212 -0.36 -39.04 -9.00
C THR A 212 0.99 -38.61 -9.59
N SER A 213 1.94 -39.55 -9.76
CA SER A 213 3.26 -39.28 -10.32
C SER A 213 3.19 -38.89 -11.79
N GLU A 214 2.37 -39.60 -12.58
CA GLU A 214 2.13 -39.29 -13.99
C GLU A 214 1.48 -37.92 -14.17
N LEU A 215 0.39 -37.65 -13.42
CA LEU A 215 -0.27 -36.34 -13.45
C LEU A 215 0.66 -35.22 -12.96
N ALA A 216 1.59 -35.51 -12.04
CA ALA A 216 2.59 -34.53 -11.62
C ALA A 216 3.59 -34.19 -12.74
N LYS A 217 3.98 -35.16 -13.59
CA LYS A 217 4.80 -34.91 -14.79
C LYS A 217 4.04 -34.02 -15.78
N LEU A 218 2.80 -34.39 -16.11
CA LEU A 218 1.94 -33.63 -17.02
C LEU A 218 1.68 -32.21 -16.52
N CYS A 219 1.42 -32.03 -15.22
CA CYS A 219 1.26 -30.70 -14.63
C CYS A 219 2.53 -29.83 -14.82
N ARG A 220 3.73 -30.40 -14.63
CA ARG A 220 4.98 -29.64 -14.76
C ARG A 220 5.19 -29.17 -16.20
N GLU A 221 4.92 -30.03 -17.17
CA GLU A 221 5.02 -29.72 -18.59
C GLU A 221 4.00 -28.66 -19.00
N ALA A 222 2.74 -28.84 -18.62
CA ALA A 222 1.67 -27.89 -18.93
C ALA A 222 1.91 -26.50 -18.31
N ILE A 223 2.37 -26.44 -17.05
CA ILE A 223 2.77 -25.18 -16.41
C ILE A 223 3.95 -24.52 -17.13
N LYS A 224 4.93 -25.31 -17.60
CA LYS A 224 6.09 -24.79 -18.32
C LYS A 224 5.67 -24.14 -19.64
N GLU A 225 4.80 -24.79 -20.41
CA GLU A 225 4.29 -24.25 -21.68
C GLU A 225 3.39 -23.03 -21.46
N ASP A 226 2.43 -23.06 -20.53
CA ASP A 226 1.59 -21.90 -20.19
C ASP A 226 2.45 -20.66 -19.84
N LEU A 227 3.53 -20.86 -19.06
CA LEU A 227 4.44 -19.78 -18.68
C LEU A 227 5.28 -19.29 -19.86
N LYS A 228 5.63 -20.15 -20.81
CA LYS A 228 6.37 -19.80 -22.03
C LYS A 228 5.49 -18.99 -22.98
N GLU A 229 4.27 -19.46 -23.24
CA GLU A 229 3.27 -18.74 -24.06
C GLU A 229 2.96 -17.37 -23.47
N ARG A 230 2.73 -17.30 -22.15
CA ARG A 230 2.51 -16.02 -21.48
C ARG A 230 3.70 -15.08 -21.61
N ARG A 231 4.93 -15.61 -21.58
CA ARG A 231 6.13 -14.78 -21.78
C ARG A 231 6.18 -14.21 -23.19
N ALA A 232 5.86 -15.00 -24.22
CA ALA A 232 5.77 -14.53 -25.59
C ALA A 232 4.70 -13.43 -25.73
N ALA A 233 3.47 -13.71 -25.31
CA ALA A 233 2.34 -12.78 -25.44
C ALA A 233 2.58 -11.40 -24.79
N VAL A 234 3.20 -11.33 -23.62
CA VAL A 234 3.52 -10.05 -22.95
C VAL A 234 4.61 -9.27 -23.69
N MET A 235 5.54 -9.97 -24.36
CA MET A 235 6.60 -9.34 -25.15
C MET A 235 6.03 -8.80 -26.46
N ASP A 236 5.13 -9.56 -27.10
CA ASP A 236 4.43 -9.16 -28.31
C ASP A 236 3.52 -7.94 -28.03
N GLU A 237 2.71 -7.99 -26.98
CA GLU A 237 1.88 -6.86 -26.53
C GLU A 237 2.72 -5.60 -26.23
N ALA A 238 3.92 -5.77 -25.67
CA ALA A 238 4.81 -4.66 -25.42
C ALA A 238 5.39 -4.08 -26.72
N ALA A 239 5.70 -4.93 -27.70
CA ALA A 239 6.20 -4.51 -29.01
C ALA A 239 5.12 -3.75 -29.78
N GLU A 240 3.91 -4.31 -29.89
CA GLU A 240 2.76 -3.69 -30.58
C GLU A 240 2.38 -2.34 -29.96
N ALA A 241 2.38 -2.25 -28.63
CA ALA A 241 2.03 -1.02 -27.92
C ALA A 241 3.17 0.02 -27.86
N GLY A 242 4.32 -0.22 -28.52
CA GLY A 242 5.48 0.68 -28.45
C GLY A 242 6.07 0.82 -27.05
N LYS A 243 5.82 -0.14 -26.15
CA LYS A 243 6.24 -0.11 -24.74
C LYS A 243 7.65 -0.67 -24.59
N SER A 244 8.35 -0.23 -23.54
CA SER A 244 9.70 -0.74 -23.24
C SER A 244 9.72 -2.24 -22.99
N ILE A 245 10.34 -2.99 -23.90
CA ILE A 245 10.62 -4.42 -23.78
C ILE A 245 11.39 -4.75 -22.49
N ARG A 246 12.33 -3.89 -22.09
CA ARG A 246 13.10 -4.04 -20.84
C ARG A 246 12.19 -3.95 -19.60
N LYS A 247 11.13 -3.15 -19.64
CA LYS A 247 10.14 -3.04 -18.56
C LYS A 247 9.21 -4.26 -18.54
N ALA A 248 8.78 -4.74 -19.72
CA ALA A 248 8.01 -5.96 -19.86
C ALA A 248 8.76 -7.18 -19.27
N ARG A 249 10.04 -7.36 -19.61
CA ARG A 249 10.90 -8.40 -19.00
C ARG A 249 10.99 -8.29 -17.47
N ARG A 250 11.16 -7.07 -16.94
CA ARG A 250 11.20 -6.83 -15.50
C ARG A 250 9.88 -7.15 -14.79
N SER A 251 8.75 -7.08 -15.47
CA SER A 251 7.45 -7.43 -14.87
C SER A 251 7.33 -8.91 -14.50
N PHE A 252 8.07 -9.80 -15.17
CA PHE A 252 8.15 -11.22 -14.81
C PHE A 252 8.99 -11.50 -13.58
N ALA A 253 9.90 -10.57 -13.24
CA ALA A 253 10.79 -10.70 -12.10
C ALA A 253 10.07 -10.52 -10.76
N ASN A 254 8.74 -10.40 -10.74
CA ASN A 254 7.91 -10.23 -9.55
C ASN A 254 8.40 -11.11 -8.40
N TYR A 255 9.04 -10.42 -7.45
CA TYR A 255 9.24 -10.74 -6.06
C TYR A 255 9.29 -12.25 -5.81
N LYS A 256 10.48 -12.86 -5.91
CA LYS A 256 10.78 -14.04 -5.08
C LYS A 256 10.27 -13.68 -3.69
N THR A 257 9.14 -14.26 -3.28
CA THR A 257 8.62 -14.07 -1.93
C THR A 257 9.73 -14.55 -1.04
N LYS A 258 10.50 -13.60 -0.47
CA LYS A 258 11.58 -13.95 0.43
C LYS A 258 10.90 -14.70 1.57
N MET A 259 11.32 -15.93 1.78
CA MET A 259 10.94 -16.68 2.97
C MET A 259 11.35 -15.83 4.16
N THR A 260 10.37 -15.39 4.93
CA THR A 260 10.57 -14.40 6.00
C THR A 260 10.80 -15.05 7.36
N SER A 261 10.46 -16.33 7.48
CA SER A 261 10.71 -17.14 8.67
C SER A 261 10.48 -18.63 8.38
N LEU A 262 11.15 -19.50 9.14
CA LEU A 262 10.95 -20.95 9.13
C LEU A 262 10.69 -21.46 10.56
N ARG A 263 9.56 -22.11 10.80
CA ARG A 263 9.24 -22.61 12.15
C ARG A 263 10.08 -23.84 12.47
N ARG A 264 10.71 -23.84 13.64
CA ARG A 264 11.40 -25.02 14.19
C ARG A 264 10.42 -25.99 14.86
N PRO A 265 10.81 -27.27 15.05
CA PRO A 265 10.02 -28.24 15.81
C PRO A 265 9.71 -27.79 17.26
N ASP A 266 10.62 -27.05 17.88
CA ASP A 266 10.46 -26.44 19.22
C ASP A 266 9.46 -25.27 19.27
N GLY A 267 8.87 -24.90 18.12
CA GLY A 267 7.89 -23.82 18.01
C GLY A 267 8.48 -22.42 17.77
N THR A 268 9.80 -22.25 17.81
CA THR A 268 10.46 -20.95 17.58
C THR A 268 10.42 -20.54 16.10
N VAL A 269 10.34 -19.23 15.86
CA VAL A 269 10.19 -18.63 14.51
C VAL A 269 11.30 -17.58 14.29
N PRO A 270 12.48 -17.98 13.80
CA PRO A 270 13.56 -17.06 13.47
C PRO A 270 13.21 -16.20 12.26
N ALA A 271 13.56 -14.92 12.33
CA ALA A 271 13.27 -13.93 11.30
C ALA A 271 14.51 -13.47 10.50
N SER A 272 15.71 -13.98 10.82
CA SER A 272 16.95 -13.65 10.11
C SER A 272 17.34 -14.73 9.10
N ILE A 273 18.01 -14.32 8.01
CA ILE A 273 18.43 -15.23 6.93
C ILE A 273 19.36 -16.33 7.46
N ARG A 274 20.39 -15.97 8.23
CA ARG A 274 21.33 -16.94 8.82
C ARG A 274 20.64 -17.94 9.74
N ALA A 275 19.65 -17.50 10.51
CA ALA A 275 18.92 -18.40 11.39
C ALA A 275 18.01 -19.35 10.60
N MET A 276 17.40 -18.90 9.51
CA MET A 276 16.65 -19.76 8.60
C MET A 276 17.56 -20.77 7.88
N GLU A 277 18.74 -20.37 7.43
CA GLU A 277 19.75 -21.26 6.84
C GLU A 277 20.14 -22.36 7.82
N LYS A 278 20.31 -22.02 9.10
CA LYS A 278 20.58 -23.00 10.15
C LYS A 278 19.41 -23.99 10.34
N VAL A 279 18.17 -23.51 10.36
CA VAL A 279 16.98 -24.40 10.43
C VAL A 279 16.93 -25.40 9.27
N ILE A 280 17.26 -24.94 8.06
CA ILE A 280 17.31 -25.81 6.87
C ILE A 280 18.43 -26.83 7.01
N TYR A 281 19.62 -26.38 7.45
CA TYR A 281 20.77 -27.23 7.66
C TYR A 281 20.49 -28.33 8.69
N ASP A 282 19.95 -27.95 9.86
CA ASP A 282 19.61 -28.87 10.95
C ASP A 282 18.60 -29.92 10.43
N PHE A 283 17.53 -29.48 9.73
CA PHE A 283 16.52 -30.38 9.16
C PHE A 283 17.11 -31.41 8.18
N TYR A 284 17.97 -30.99 7.26
CA TYR A 284 18.56 -31.92 6.30
C TYR A 284 19.62 -32.81 6.94
N SER A 285 20.36 -32.31 7.93
CA SER A 285 21.32 -33.13 8.69
C SER A 285 20.57 -34.25 9.41
N ASP A 286 19.51 -33.94 10.15
CA ASP A 286 18.66 -34.93 10.82
C ASP A 286 18.06 -35.94 9.84
N LEU A 287 17.58 -35.47 8.68
CA LEU A 287 16.96 -36.33 7.67
C LEU A 287 17.95 -37.35 7.08
N PHE A 288 19.22 -36.99 6.95
CA PHE A 288 20.25 -37.85 6.37
C PHE A 288 21.09 -38.60 7.41
N GLU A 289 21.07 -38.20 8.68
CA GLU A 289 21.67 -38.91 9.81
C GLU A 289 20.76 -39.99 10.40
N GLN A 290 19.45 -39.98 10.09
CA GLN A 290 18.58 -41.10 10.46
C GLN A 290 19.08 -42.40 9.81
N PRO A 291 19.27 -43.48 10.59
CA PRO A 291 19.66 -44.77 10.04
C PRO A 291 18.57 -45.20 9.06
N ARG A 292 18.97 -45.43 7.80
CA ARG A 292 18.07 -46.01 6.79
C ARG A 292 17.45 -47.26 7.42
N LEU A 293 16.12 -47.27 7.52
CA LEU A 293 15.38 -48.47 7.95
C LEU A 293 15.95 -49.68 7.19
N PRO A 294 16.20 -50.81 7.87
CA PRO A 294 16.80 -51.97 7.24
C PRO A 294 16.01 -52.32 5.99
N ALA A 295 16.73 -52.52 4.89
CA ALA A 295 16.15 -52.84 3.60
C ALA A 295 15.15 -53.99 3.77
N TYR A 296 13.94 -53.79 3.24
CA TYR A 296 12.93 -54.83 3.10
C TYR A 296 13.60 -56.11 2.61
N SER A 297 13.62 -57.14 3.45
CA SER A 297 14.06 -58.47 3.06
C SER A 297 12.93 -59.08 2.23
N PRO A 298 13.16 -59.44 0.96
CA PRO A 298 12.12 -60.07 0.16
C PRO A 298 11.89 -61.49 0.67
N SER A 299 10.66 -61.76 1.08
CA SER A 299 10.09 -63.12 1.20
C SER A 299 9.57 -63.59 -0.14
#